data_AF-A0A518ARQ7-F1
#
_entry.id   AF-A0A518ARQ7-F1
#
_cell.length_a   1.000
_cell.length_b   1.000
_cell.length_c   1.000
_cell.angle_alpha   90.00
_cell.angle_beta   90.00
_cell.angle_gamma   90.00
#
_symmetry.space_group_name_H-M   'P 1'
#
loop_
_entity.id
_entity.type
_entity.pdbx_description
1 polymer ?
#
loop_
_entity_poly.entity_id
_entity_poly.type
_entity_poly.pdbx_seq_one_letter_code
_entity_poly.pdbx_strand_id
1 'polypeptide(L)'
;MFGTRVQKVSINAHFTCPNVDGTVAMGGCTFCDNRSFSPSRRLPRADVLGQINQSLVRMRNRYADCEKFIAYFQPGTNTYAPVDRLRPLYEKALEHPQVVGLAIGTRPDCVPDDVLALLNELGERTYVSVEYGMQTMHNASLDWMNRGCHHDAMIDAMRRSQDRNFEISAHAILGLPGESHDDMLATARELARLKVDAVKLHNLYCVKNTPLADMVESGEVTLMGQDDYVRAVVDFLELLPPNVVVERISGDAPPDYFVGPDWCLNKGAVKREIDAEFARRDTWQGKAVQPSASM
;
A
#
# COMPACT_ATOMS: atom_id res chain seq x y z
N MET A 1 -20.15 5.04 -3.03
CA MET A 1 -19.52 6.26 -3.59
C MET A 1 -19.74 6.43 -5.09
N PHE A 2 -19.25 5.54 -5.98
CA PHE A 2 -19.25 5.83 -7.44
C PHE A 2 -20.33 5.14 -8.29
N GLY A 3 -21.14 4.25 -7.69
CA GLY A 3 -22.26 3.56 -8.35
C GLY A 3 -21.86 2.53 -9.42
N THR A 4 -20.56 2.33 -9.66
CA THR A 4 -20.01 1.36 -10.62
C THR A 4 -18.65 0.88 -10.16
N ARG A 5 -18.12 -0.15 -10.83
CA ARG A 5 -16.77 -0.66 -10.60
C ARG A 5 -15.75 0.43 -10.96
N VAL A 6 -14.84 0.71 -10.03
CA VAL A 6 -13.70 1.60 -10.22
C VAL A 6 -12.41 0.78 -10.11
N GLN A 7 -11.40 1.11 -10.90
CA GLN A 7 -10.08 0.48 -10.82
C GLN A 7 -8.97 1.52 -10.67
N LYS A 8 -7.92 1.17 -9.91
CA LYS A 8 -6.72 2.01 -9.75
C LYS A 8 -5.79 1.82 -10.96
N VAL A 9 -5.38 2.91 -11.58
CA VAL A 9 -4.39 2.95 -12.66
C VAL A 9 -3.08 3.47 -12.10
N SER A 10 -2.03 2.64 -12.10
CA SER A 10 -0.71 3.02 -11.58
C SER A 10 -0.04 4.07 -12.48
N ILE A 11 0.41 5.17 -11.89
CA ILE A 11 1.09 6.28 -12.55
C ILE A 11 2.48 6.44 -11.95
N ASN A 12 3.49 6.44 -12.80
CA ASN A 12 4.86 6.76 -12.44
C ASN A 12 5.15 8.23 -12.73
N ALA A 13 5.15 9.05 -11.68
CA ALA A 13 5.51 10.48 -11.77
C ALA A 13 7.04 10.73 -11.63
N HIS A 14 7.85 9.66 -11.64
CA HIS A 14 9.31 9.73 -11.55
C HIS A 14 9.85 10.38 -10.27
N PHE A 15 9.09 10.33 -9.18
CA PHE A 15 9.60 10.67 -7.86
C PHE A 15 10.55 9.59 -7.34
N THR A 16 11.50 10.06 -6.52
CA THR A 16 12.42 9.22 -5.75
C THR A 16 11.85 8.94 -4.35
N CYS A 17 12.65 8.30 -3.49
CA CYS A 17 12.40 8.22 -2.04
C CYS A 17 13.64 8.76 -1.29
N PRO A 18 13.47 9.35 -0.11
CA PRO A 18 14.59 9.89 0.67
C PRO A 18 15.54 8.80 1.21
N ASN A 19 15.10 7.54 1.30
CA ASN A 19 15.97 6.40 1.62
C ASN A 19 16.70 5.82 0.39
N VAL A 20 16.46 6.38 -0.79
CA VAL A 20 17.16 6.02 -2.04
C VAL A 20 18.19 7.09 -2.40
N ASP A 21 17.85 8.37 -2.22
CA ASP A 21 18.71 9.50 -2.62
C ASP A 21 19.74 9.95 -1.57
N GLY A 22 19.74 9.32 -0.39
CA GLY A 22 20.69 9.62 0.70
C GLY A 22 20.19 10.62 1.74
N THR A 23 18.96 11.14 1.61
CA THR A 23 18.43 12.15 2.54
C THR A 23 18.21 11.60 3.96
N VAL A 24 17.69 10.37 4.08
CA VAL A 24 17.49 9.71 5.39
C VAL A 24 18.18 8.35 5.50
N ALA A 25 18.45 7.70 4.37
CA ALA A 25 19.20 6.45 4.27
C ALA A 25 19.66 6.26 2.81
N MET A 26 20.45 5.22 2.54
CA MET A 26 20.93 4.89 1.18
C MET A 26 20.49 3.49 0.76
N GLY A 27 20.30 3.28 -0.54
CA GLY A 27 20.06 1.96 -1.14
C GLY A 27 18.59 1.54 -1.26
N GLY A 28 17.65 2.27 -0.67
CA GLY A 28 16.22 1.93 -0.65
C GLY A 28 15.88 0.84 0.38
N CYS A 29 14.61 0.43 0.45
CA CYS A 29 14.21 -0.60 1.40
C CYS A 29 14.78 -1.97 1.02
N THR A 30 15.09 -2.80 2.02
CA THR A 30 15.70 -4.14 1.90
C THR A 30 14.98 -5.08 0.91
N PHE A 31 13.66 -4.94 0.76
CA PHE A 31 12.81 -5.77 -0.10
C PHE A 31 12.42 -5.12 -1.45
N CYS A 32 12.81 -3.86 -1.68
CA CYS A 32 12.13 -3.00 -2.64
C CYS A 32 12.84 -2.92 -4.01
N ASP A 33 12.32 -3.61 -5.02
CA ASP A 33 12.53 -3.24 -6.43
C ASP A 33 11.25 -2.66 -7.04
N ASN A 34 11.24 -1.34 -7.30
CA ASN A 34 10.10 -0.63 -7.91
C ASN A 34 9.58 -1.27 -9.22
N ARG A 35 10.45 -1.92 -9.99
CA ARG A 35 10.07 -2.60 -11.23
C ARG A 35 9.27 -3.86 -10.97
N SER A 36 9.36 -4.46 -9.78
CA SER A 36 8.61 -5.67 -9.43
C SER A 36 7.15 -5.35 -9.07
N PHE A 37 6.91 -4.30 -8.28
CA PHE A 37 5.58 -4.00 -7.73
C PHE A 37 4.79 -2.90 -8.46
N SER A 38 5.43 -2.10 -9.33
CA SER A 38 4.76 -1.02 -10.07
C SER A 38 4.75 -1.30 -11.58
N PRO A 39 3.60 -1.68 -12.17
CA PRO A 39 3.50 -1.90 -13.61
C PRO A 39 3.99 -0.73 -14.45
N SER A 40 3.71 0.50 -14.02
CA SER A 40 4.14 1.74 -14.68
C SER A 40 5.66 1.90 -14.79
N ARG A 41 6.47 1.24 -13.93
CA ARG A 41 7.94 1.23 -14.03
C ARG A 41 8.47 0.28 -15.11
N ARG A 42 7.61 -0.59 -15.67
CA ARG A 42 7.95 -1.54 -16.75
C ARG A 42 7.44 -1.09 -18.12
N LEU A 43 6.71 0.03 -18.19
CA LEU A 43 6.14 0.55 -19.42
C LEU A 43 7.05 1.60 -20.06
N PRO A 44 6.93 1.82 -21.39
CA PRO A 44 7.57 2.95 -22.05
C PRO A 44 7.26 4.26 -21.35
N ARG A 45 8.23 5.18 -21.34
CA ARG A 45 8.02 6.51 -20.76
C ARG A 45 6.89 7.22 -21.50
N ALA A 46 5.94 7.71 -20.72
CA ALA A 46 4.85 8.55 -21.18
C ALA A 46 4.54 9.58 -20.09
N ASP A 47 3.93 10.69 -20.48
CA ASP A 47 3.38 11.64 -19.54
C ASP A 47 2.19 11.03 -18.77
N VAL A 48 1.65 11.77 -17.79
CA VAL A 48 0.58 11.30 -16.92
C VAL A 48 -0.64 10.81 -17.72
N LEU A 49 -1.10 11.59 -18.69
CA LEU A 49 -2.25 11.23 -19.52
C LEU A 49 -1.95 10.03 -20.44
N GLY A 50 -0.76 9.96 -21.03
CA GLY A 50 -0.33 8.83 -21.84
C GLY A 50 -0.31 7.52 -21.04
N GLN A 51 0.19 7.56 -19.80
CA GLN A 51 0.18 6.39 -18.90
C GLN A 51 -1.25 5.95 -18.56
N ILE A 52 -2.16 6.90 -18.33
CA ILE A 52 -3.59 6.60 -18.10
C ILE A 52 -4.17 5.91 -19.33
N ASN A 53 -4.10 6.55 -20.50
CA ASN A 53 -4.66 6.04 -21.75
C ASN A 53 -4.17 4.61 -22.08
N GLN A 54 -2.86 4.37 -21.97
CA GLN A 54 -2.28 3.04 -22.21
C GLN A 54 -2.80 1.99 -21.23
N SER A 55 -2.98 2.36 -19.97
CA SER A 55 -3.51 1.45 -18.95
C SER A 55 -4.98 1.15 -19.16
N LEU A 56 -5.78 2.13 -19.57
CA LEU A 56 -7.22 1.95 -19.85
C LEU A 56 -7.46 0.93 -20.96
N VAL A 57 -6.65 0.97 -22.04
CA VAL A 57 -6.74 -0.02 -23.13
C VAL A 57 -6.57 -1.45 -22.59
N ARG A 58 -5.60 -1.68 -21.70
CA ARG A 58 -5.36 -3.01 -21.11
C ARG A 58 -6.43 -3.39 -20.10
N MET A 59 -6.91 -2.43 -19.32
CA MET A 59 -7.93 -2.68 -18.30
C MET A 59 -9.27 -3.05 -18.91
N ARG A 60 -9.67 -2.42 -20.02
CA ARG A 60 -10.91 -2.78 -20.73
C ARG A 60 -10.93 -4.23 -21.20
N ASN A 61 -9.78 -4.79 -21.59
CA ASN A 61 -9.68 -6.21 -21.95
C ASN A 61 -9.91 -7.16 -20.76
N ARG A 62 -9.67 -6.69 -19.53
CA ARG A 62 -9.81 -7.49 -18.30
C ARG A 62 -11.11 -7.20 -17.55
N TYR A 63 -11.60 -5.98 -17.65
CA TYR A 63 -12.75 -5.44 -16.94
C TYR A 63 -13.60 -4.64 -17.94
N ALA A 64 -14.39 -5.35 -18.74
CA ALA A 64 -15.18 -4.76 -19.83
C ALA A 64 -16.10 -3.63 -19.35
N ASP A 65 -16.66 -3.76 -18.14
CA ASP A 65 -17.63 -2.81 -17.57
C ASP A 65 -17.01 -1.71 -16.70
N CYS A 66 -15.67 -1.59 -16.69
CA CYS A 66 -14.99 -0.57 -15.89
C CYS A 66 -14.83 0.73 -16.68
N GLU A 67 -15.65 1.72 -16.36
CA GLU A 67 -15.65 3.02 -17.04
C GLU A 67 -14.96 4.13 -16.25
N LYS A 68 -14.83 3.96 -14.93
CA LYS A 68 -14.26 4.96 -14.00
C LYS A 68 -12.98 4.43 -13.37
N PHE A 69 -12.02 5.32 -13.15
CA PHE A 69 -10.68 4.98 -12.68
C PHE A 69 -10.20 5.94 -11.60
N ILE A 70 -9.32 5.45 -10.74
CA ILE A 70 -8.55 6.27 -9.80
C ILE A 70 -7.12 6.34 -10.31
N ALA A 71 -6.60 7.54 -10.48
CA ALA A 71 -5.20 7.78 -10.82
C ALA A 71 -4.34 7.51 -9.58
N TYR A 72 -3.61 6.40 -9.59
CA TYR A 72 -2.82 5.95 -8.45
C TYR A 72 -1.33 6.25 -8.65
N PHE A 73 -0.87 7.32 -8.02
CA PHE A 73 0.54 7.68 -7.92
C PHE A 73 1.21 6.72 -6.94
N GLN A 74 1.78 5.64 -7.48
CA GLN A 74 2.22 4.48 -6.71
C GLN A 74 3.74 4.45 -6.48
N PRO A 75 4.60 4.37 -7.51
CA PRO A 75 6.03 4.15 -7.30
C PRO A 75 6.73 5.37 -6.71
N GLY A 76 7.65 5.15 -5.78
CA GLY A 76 8.39 6.22 -5.12
C GLY A 76 7.58 6.89 -4.00
N THR A 77 8.03 8.06 -3.56
CA THR A 77 7.33 8.87 -2.55
C THR A 77 6.64 10.03 -3.25
N ASN A 78 5.33 9.89 -3.51
CA ASN A 78 4.63 10.78 -4.44
C ASN A 78 4.27 12.15 -3.86
N THR A 79 4.70 12.45 -2.64
CA THR A 79 4.63 13.77 -2.00
C THR A 79 6.02 14.36 -1.73
N TYR A 80 7.09 13.67 -2.13
CA TYR A 80 8.47 14.10 -1.92
C TYR A 80 8.94 15.03 -3.05
N ALA A 81 8.27 16.18 -3.14
CA ALA A 81 8.63 17.31 -4.00
C ALA A 81 7.86 18.56 -3.56
N PRO A 82 8.31 19.78 -3.93
CA PRO A 82 7.54 21.00 -3.68
C PRO A 82 6.15 20.97 -4.35
N VAL A 83 5.16 21.64 -3.74
CA VAL A 83 3.78 21.73 -4.22
C VAL A 83 3.68 22.18 -5.69
N ASP A 84 4.53 23.13 -6.12
CA ASP A 84 4.57 23.62 -7.51
C ASP A 84 4.91 22.53 -8.54
N ARG A 85 5.55 21.44 -8.10
CA ARG A 85 5.79 20.26 -8.93
C ARG A 85 4.69 19.21 -8.78
N LEU A 86 4.14 19.02 -7.58
CA LEU A 86 3.11 18.02 -7.31
C LEU A 86 1.77 18.38 -7.98
N ARG A 87 1.30 19.61 -7.77
CA ARG A 87 -0.03 20.07 -8.19
C ARG A 87 -0.25 19.87 -9.70
N PRO A 88 0.64 20.31 -10.61
CA PRO A 88 0.41 20.13 -12.03
C PRO A 88 0.25 18.66 -12.43
N LEU A 89 0.95 17.72 -11.78
CA LEU A 89 0.85 16.29 -12.08
C LEU A 89 -0.48 15.70 -11.63
N TYR A 90 -0.95 16.08 -10.43
CA TYR A 90 -2.24 15.62 -9.91
C TYR A 90 -3.40 16.18 -10.73
N GLU A 91 -3.40 17.48 -11.03
CA GLU A 91 -4.41 18.12 -11.87
C GLU A 91 -4.41 17.51 -13.28
N LYS A 92 -3.22 17.23 -13.84
CA LYS A 92 -3.11 16.59 -15.15
C LYS A 92 -3.77 15.21 -15.20
N ALA A 93 -3.74 14.45 -14.11
CA ALA A 93 -4.45 13.18 -14.03
C ALA A 93 -5.98 13.37 -13.99
N LEU A 94 -6.45 14.40 -13.27
CA LEU A 94 -7.87 14.75 -13.13
C LEU A 94 -8.49 15.34 -14.41
N GLU A 95 -7.67 15.85 -15.35
CA GLU A 95 -8.16 16.27 -16.68
C GLU A 95 -8.78 15.11 -17.49
N HIS A 96 -8.43 13.85 -17.18
CA HIS A 96 -8.96 12.72 -17.92
C HIS A 96 -10.42 12.42 -17.51
N PRO A 97 -11.40 12.39 -18.43
CA PRO A 97 -12.83 12.35 -18.09
C PRO A 97 -13.28 11.08 -17.38
N GLN A 98 -12.50 10.00 -17.50
CA GLN A 98 -12.76 8.73 -16.81
C GLN A 98 -12.06 8.62 -15.44
N VAL A 99 -11.24 9.59 -15.05
CA VAL A 99 -10.58 9.62 -13.73
C VAL A 99 -11.50 10.32 -12.74
N VAL A 100 -11.87 9.62 -11.67
CA VAL A 100 -12.85 10.10 -10.67
C VAL A 100 -12.23 10.33 -9.29
N GLY A 101 -10.91 10.26 -9.21
CA GLY A 101 -10.17 10.49 -7.97
C GLY A 101 -8.71 10.14 -8.08
N LEU A 102 -7.99 10.42 -7.00
CA LEU A 102 -6.57 10.19 -6.84
C LEU A 102 -6.32 9.19 -5.71
N ALA A 103 -5.31 8.35 -5.89
CA ALA A 103 -4.67 7.65 -4.80
C ALA A 103 -3.20 8.07 -4.79
N ILE A 104 -2.68 8.53 -3.66
CA ILE A 104 -1.32 9.06 -3.53
C ILE A 104 -0.55 8.19 -2.53
N GLY A 105 0.33 7.33 -3.05
CA GLY A 105 1.23 6.51 -2.23
C GLY A 105 2.43 7.31 -1.74
N THR A 106 2.63 7.33 -0.43
CA THR A 106 3.73 8.10 0.18
C THR A 106 4.30 7.47 1.45
N ARG A 107 5.38 8.07 1.96
CA ARG A 107 5.95 7.76 3.26
C ARG A 107 5.33 8.67 4.33
N PRO A 108 5.16 8.18 5.58
CA PRO A 108 4.62 9.01 6.66
C PRO A 108 5.46 10.26 6.97
N ASP A 109 6.78 10.19 6.80
CA ASP A 109 7.71 11.30 7.04
C ASP A 109 7.82 12.29 5.86
N CYS A 110 7.03 12.13 4.80
CA CYS A 110 7.12 12.94 3.58
C CYS A 110 5.85 13.74 3.29
N VAL A 111 5.13 14.19 4.32
CA VAL A 111 3.91 14.99 4.17
C VAL A 111 4.01 16.32 4.92
N PRO A 112 4.78 17.30 4.42
CA PRO A 112 4.81 18.65 4.99
C PRO A 112 3.43 19.33 4.88
N ASP A 113 3.21 20.37 5.68
CA ASP A 113 1.88 20.99 5.85
C ASP A 113 1.31 21.59 4.56
N ASP A 114 2.16 22.12 3.69
CA ASP A 114 1.78 22.65 2.38
C ASP A 114 1.27 21.55 1.44
N VAL A 115 1.88 20.36 1.48
CA VAL A 115 1.40 19.20 0.74
C VAL A 115 0.10 18.66 1.31
N LEU A 116 -0.04 18.58 2.64
CA LEU A 116 -1.31 18.20 3.26
C LEU A 116 -2.43 19.19 2.92
N ALA A 117 -2.12 20.49 2.81
CA ALA A 117 -3.07 21.52 2.37
C ALA A 117 -3.48 21.30 0.91
N LEU A 118 -2.54 21.01 0.01
CA LEU A 118 -2.83 20.64 -1.38
C LEU A 118 -3.76 19.41 -1.46
N LEU A 119 -3.45 18.35 -0.71
CA LEU A 119 -4.26 17.12 -0.72
C LEU A 119 -5.67 17.35 -0.18
N ASN A 120 -5.81 18.19 0.86
CA ASN A 120 -7.11 18.58 1.40
C ASN A 120 -7.94 19.37 0.38
N GLU A 121 -7.33 20.36 -0.29
CA GLU A 121 -7.99 21.15 -1.34
C GLU A 121 -8.48 20.27 -2.50
N LEU A 122 -7.66 19.30 -2.92
CA LEU A 122 -8.07 18.33 -3.94
C LEU A 122 -9.22 17.45 -3.44
N GLY A 123 -9.18 17.04 -2.17
CA GLY A 123 -10.22 16.26 -1.49
C GLY A 123 -11.60 16.95 -1.44
N GLU A 124 -11.64 18.28 -1.40
CA GLU A 124 -12.88 19.06 -1.49
C GLU A 124 -13.55 18.96 -2.86
N ARG A 125 -12.78 18.67 -3.91
CA ARG A 125 -13.22 18.68 -5.32
C ARG A 125 -13.42 17.27 -5.88
N THR A 126 -12.71 16.28 -5.37
CA THR A 126 -12.70 14.91 -5.89
C THR A 126 -12.33 13.91 -4.80
N TYR A 127 -12.50 12.63 -5.06
CA TYR A 127 -12.02 11.60 -4.15
C TYR A 127 -10.49 11.59 -4.10
N VAL A 128 -9.93 11.68 -2.92
CA VAL A 128 -8.50 11.53 -2.67
C VAL A 128 -8.31 10.48 -1.58
N SER A 129 -7.42 9.52 -1.84
CA SER A 129 -6.93 8.55 -0.86
C SER A 129 -5.42 8.72 -0.72
N VAL A 130 -4.95 8.90 0.51
CA VAL A 130 -3.51 9.02 0.83
C VAL A 130 -3.07 7.72 1.44
N GLU A 131 -2.26 6.95 0.71
CA GLU A 131 -1.73 5.65 1.15
C GLU A 131 -0.37 5.85 1.84
N TYR A 132 -0.37 5.81 3.17
CA TYR A 132 0.84 5.83 3.98
C TYR A 132 1.50 4.46 4.03
N GLY A 133 2.75 4.41 3.58
CA GLY A 133 3.60 3.24 3.70
C GLY A 133 4.10 3.02 5.13
N MET A 134 3.22 2.62 6.05
CA MET A 134 3.56 2.26 7.43
C MET A 134 4.42 1.00 7.49
N GLN A 135 4.05 -0.02 6.72
CA GLN A 135 4.59 -1.38 6.69
C GLN A 135 4.34 -2.16 7.99
N THR A 136 4.78 -1.63 9.13
CA THR A 136 4.67 -2.24 10.47
C THR A 136 4.79 -1.15 11.52
N MET A 137 4.26 -1.38 12.73
CA MET A 137 4.47 -0.47 13.87
C MET A 137 5.80 -0.69 14.58
N HIS A 138 6.53 -1.75 14.24
CA HIS A 138 7.70 -2.19 14.99
C HIS A 138 8.98 -1.57 14.46
N ASN A 139 9.62 -0.70 15.26
CA ASN A 139 10.83 0.02 14.83
C ASN A 139 11.98 -0.93 14.47
N ALA A 140 12.14 -2.07 15.15
CA ALA A 140 13.17 -3.06 14.81
C ALA A 140 13.02 -3.58 13.37
N SER A 141 11.78 -3.82 12.93
CA SER A 141 11.47 -4.23 11.55
C SER A 141 11.66 -3.08 10.55
N LEU A 142 11.32 -1.85 10.94
CA LEU A 142 11.54 -0.63 10.14
C LEU A 142 13.04 -0.36 9.91
N ASP A 143 13.87 -0.63 10.93
CA ASP A 143 15.33 -0.58 10.84
C ASP A 143 15.87 -1.67 9.94
N TRP A 144 15.45 -2.93 10.15
CA TRP A 144 15.84 -4.06 9.29
C TRP A 144 15.52 -3.81 7.81
N MET A 145 14.36 -3.21 7.51
CA MET A 145 13.98 -2.93 6.12
C MET A 145 14.64 -1.68 5.53
N ASN A 146 15.52 -0.99 6.27
CA ASN A 146 16.13 0.27 5.85
C ASN A 146 15.08 1.32 5.44
N ARG A 147 14.02 1.47 6.27
CA ARG A 147 12.92 2.38 5.98
C ARG A 147 13.40 3.84 6.01
N GLY A 148 14.28 4.16 6.96
CA GLY A 148 14.77 5.51 7.22
C GLY A 148 13.74 6.42 7.89
N CYS A 149 12.71 5.85 8.53
CA CYS A 149 11.81 6.51 9.46
C CYS A 149 11.16 5.44 10.36
N HIS A 150 10.71 5.85 11.55
CA HIS A 150 10.11 4.99 12.57
C HIS A 150 8.59 5.21 12.66
N HIS A 151 7.94 4.46 13.54
CA HIS A 151 6.48 4.50 13.72
C HIS A 151 5.97 5.86 14.25
N ASP A 152 6.80 6.64 14.92
CA ASP A 152 6.48 8.01 15.34
C ASP A 152 6.11 8.92 14.16
N ALA A 153 6.75 8.74 13.01
CA ALA A 153 6.39 9.45 11.78
C ALA A 153 4.97 9.09 11.30
N MET A 154 4.53 7.84 11.48
CA MET A 154 3.15 7.43 11.19
C MET A 154 2.17 8.11 12.15
N ILE A 155 2.50 8.17 13.44
CA ILE A 155 1.66 8.85 14.44
C ILE A 155 1.53 10.34 14.11
N ASP A 156 2.63 11.03 13.76
CA ASP A 156 2.60 12.44 13.36
C ASP A 156 1.76 12.67 12.10
N ALA A 157 1.99 11.87 11.05
CA ALA A 157 1.26 11.95 9.80
C ALA A 157 -0.24 11.74 10.00
N MET A 158 -0.63 10.70 10.76
CA MET A 158 -2.03 10.45 11.11
C MET A 158 -2.64 11.66 11.81
N ARG A 159 -1.99 12.18 12.87
CA ARG A 159 -2.46 13.34 13.63
C ARG A 159 -2.69 14.57 12.75
N ARG A 160 -1.77 14.86 11.83
CA ARG A 160 -1.85 16.05 10.95
C ARG A 160 -2.82 15.87 9.78
N SER A 161 -3.18 14.63 9.48
CA SER A 161 -4.11 14.25 8.42
C SER A 161 -5.55 14.03 8.88
N GLN A 162 -5.79 13.86 10.19
CA GLN A 162 -7.16 13.77 10.73
C GLN A 162 -8.00 15.00 10.32
N ASP A 163 -9.30 14.77 10.14
CA ASP A 163 -10.31 15.78 9.81
C ASP A 163 -10.06 16.54 8.50
N ARG A 164 -9.30 15.95 7.58
CA ARG A 164 -9.10 16.46 6.22
C ARG A 164 -10.03 15.76 5.22
N ASN A 165 -10.24 16.38 4.07
CA ASN A 165 -11.15 15.91 3.02
C ASN A 165 -10.58 14.75 2.16
N PHE A 166 -9.71 13.91 2.72
CA PHE A 166 -9.18 12.75 2.03
C PHE A 166 -9.21 11.51 2.92
N GLU A 167 -9.37 10.36 2.28
CA GLU A 167 -9.30 9.05 2.94
C GLU A 167 -7.84 8.74 3.31
N ILE A 168 -7.64 8.17 4.50
CA ILE A 168 -6.34 7.71 4.97
C ILE A 168 -6.25 6.20 4.85
N SER A 169 -5.37 5.73 3.97
CA SER A 169 -5.07 4.31 3.75
C SER A 169 -3.70 3.97 4.32
N ALA A 170 -3.60 2.83 5.00
CA ALA A 170 -2.31 2.31 5.48
C ALA A 170 -1.89 1.05 4.72
N HIS A 171 -0.66 1.06 4.22
CA HIS A 171 -0.05 -0.12 3.62
C HIS A 171 0.75 -0.87 4.70
N ALA A 172 0.37 -2.11 4.99
CA ALA A 172 1.04 -2.98 5.97
C ALA A 172 1.58 -4.25 5.30
N ILE A 173 2.71 -4.74 5.81
CA ILE A 173 3.37 -5.96 5.34
C ILE A 173 3.30 -7.00 6.46
N LEU A 174 2.86 -8.21 6.14
CA LEU A 174 2.87 -9.36 7.04
C LEU A 174 3.99 -10.34 6.65
N GLY A 175 4.55 -11.02 7.64
CA GLY A 175 5.65 -11.97 7.44
C GLY A 175 7.03 -11.30 7.34
N LEU A 176 7.22 -10.15 7.98
CA LEU A 176 8.54 -9.50 8.09
C LEU A 176 9.47 -10.35 8.97
N PRO A 177 10.77 -10.49 8.62
CA PRO A 177 11.72 -11.25 9.44
C PRO A 177 11.84 -10.64 10.84
N GLY A 178 11.82 -11.51 11.85
CA GLY A 178 11.85 -11.10 13.26
C GLY A 178 10.48 -10.79 13.87
N GLU A 179 9.41 -10.65 13.07
CA GLU A 179 8.05 -10.47 13.60
C GLU A 179 7.38 -11.82 13.86
N SER A 180 6.81 -11.94 15.06
CA SER A 180 5.93 -13.04 15.43
C SER A 180 4.49 -12.80 14.95
N HIS A 181 3.64 -13.81 15.13
CA HIS A 181 2.20 -13.67 14.90
C HIS A 181 1.59 -12.52 15.72
N ASP A 182 1.97 -12.42 16.99
CA ASP A 182 1.46 -11.39 17.89
C ASP A 182 1.93 -9.99 17.48
N ASP A 183 3.12 -9.85 16.89
CA ASP A 183 3.63 -8.59 16.35
C ASP A 183 2.79 -8.11 15.16
N MET A 184 2.40 -9.02 14.26
CA MET A 184 1.49 -8.71 13.17
C MET A 184 0.11 -8.28 13.69
N LEU A 185 -0.40 -8.93 14.74
CA LEU A 185 -1.67 -8.54 15.36
C LEU A 185 -1.57 -7.22 16.12
N ALA A 186 -0.41 -6.90 16.71
CA ALA A 186 -0.16 -5.60 17.31
C ALA A 186 -0.27 -4.48 16.26
N THR A 187 0.28 -4.71 15.06
CA THR A 187 0.11 -3.78 13.92
C THR A 187 -1.37 -3.61 13.54
N ALA A 188 -2.17 -4.67 13.55
CA ALA A 188 -3.62 -4.56 13.30
C ALA A 188 -4.33 -3.68 14.34
N ARG A 189 -4.03 -3.91 15.63
CA ARG A 189 -4.59 -3.11 16.74
C ARG A 189 -4.17 -1.65 16.65
N GLU A 190 -2.93 -1.40 16.23
CA GLU A 190 -2.42 -0.04 16.05
C GLU A 190 -3.14 0.69 14.91
N LEU A 191 -3.39 0.03 13.78
CA LEU A 191 -4.18 0.61 12.68
C LEU A 191 -5.61 0.92 13.11
N ALA A 192 -6.24 0.02 13.88
CA ALA A 192 -7.55 0.26 14.47
C ALA A 192 -7.54 1.46 15.43
N ARG A 193 -6.50 1.57 16.28
CA ARG A 193 -6.30 2.70 17.21
C ARG A 193 -6.09 4.02 16.48
N LEU A 194 -5.34 4.01 15.38
CA LEU A 194 -5.08 5.17 14.53
C LEU A 194 -6.30 5.56 13.68
N LYS A 195 -7.36 4.73 13.65
CA LYS A 195 -8.60 4.97 12.91
C LYS A 195 -8.35 5.24 11.42
N VAL A 196 -7.54 4.41 10.78
CA VAL A 196 -7.37 4.46 9.32
C VAL A 196 -8.71 4.15 8.64
N ASP A 197 -8.96 4.77 7.50
CA ASP A 197 -10.16 4.51 6.71
C ASP A 197 -10.03 3.23 5.88
N ALA A 198 -8.80 2.91 5.46
CA ALA A 198 -8.48 1.76 4.65
C ALA A 198 -7.16 1.09 5.04
N VAL A 199 -7.07 -0.21 4.77
CA VAL A 199 -5.84 -0.99 4.89
C VAL A 199 -5.58 -1.74 3.59
N LYS A 200 -4.33 -1.72 3.18
CA LYS A 200 -3.80 -2.53 2.09
C LYS A 200 -2.76 -3.48 2.67
N LEU A 201 -3.07 -4.76 2.67
CA LEU A 201 -2.13 -5.78 3.14
C LEU A 201 -1.24 -6.26 2.00
N HIS A 202 -0.01 -6.60 2.37
CA HIS A 202 1.01 -7.19 1.52
C HIS A 202 1.67 -8.35 2.26
N ASN A 203 1.76 -9.53 1.64
CA ASN A 203 2.65 -10.60 2.11
C ASN A 203 4.07 -10.29 1.72
N LEU A 204 5.01 -10.32 2.66
CA LEU A 204 6.42 -10.23 2.28
C LEU A 204 6.75 -11.35 1.28
N TYR A 205 7.16 -10.94 0.08
CA TYR A 205 7.75 -11.81 -0.91
C TYR A 205 9.10 -11.24 -1.33
N CYS A 206 9.96 -12.13 -1.78
CA CYS A 206 11.30 -11.83 -2.24
C CYS A 206 11.33 -11.64 -3.77
N VAL A 207 12.08 -10.65 -4.22
CA VAL A 207 12.34 -10.37 -5.63
C VAL A 207 13.84 -10.21 -5.88
N LYS A 208 14.27 -10.55 -7.09
CA LYS A 208 15.68 -10.53 -7.52
C LYS A 208 16.30 -9.13 -7.35
N ASN A 209 17.61 -9.10 -7.15
CA ASN A 209 18.42 -7.88 -7.04
C ASN A 209 17.99 -6.99 -5.85
N THR A 210 17.69 -7.62 -4.72
CA THR A 210 17.41 -6.91 -3.47
C THR A 210 18.25 -7.52 -2.35
N PRO A 211 18.61 -6.76 -1.30
CA PRO A 211 19.27 -7.34 -0.13
C PRO A 211 18.49 -8.52 0.49
N LEU A 212 17.15 -8.50 0.44
CA LEU A 212 16.32 -9.63 0.85
C LEU A 212 16.60 -10.89 0.02
N ALA A 213 16.89 -10.77 -1.28
CA ALA A 213 17.25 -11.93 -2.10
C ALA A 213 18.54 -12.58 -1.64
N ASP A 214 19.55 -11.76 -1.31
CA ASP A 214 20.85 -12.26 -0.82
C ASP A 214 20.69 -12.93 0.56
N MET A 215 19.84 -12.37 1.43
CA MET A 215 19.50 -12.96 2.74
C MET A 215 18.73 -14.29 2.61
N VAL A 216 17.82 -14.40 1.64
CA VAL A 216 17.09 -15.65 1.38
C VAL A 216 18.02 -16.70 0.77
N GLU A 217 18.88 -16.32 -0.17
CA GLU A 217 19.84 -17.23 -0.80
C GLU A 217 20.87 -17.78 0.20
N SER A 218 21.33 -16.96 1.14
CA SER A 218 22.24 -17.37 2.20
C SER A 218 21.58 -18.16 3.34
N GLY A 219 20.24 -18.19 3.39
CA GLY A 219 19.47 -18.83 4.45
C GLY A 219 19.34 -17.99 5.74
N GLU A 220 19.78 -16.73 5.73
CA GLU A 220 19.59 -15.78 6.83
C GLU A 220 18.10 -15.47 7.06
N VAL A 221 17.32 -15.38 5.97
CA VAL A 221 15.88 -15.11 6.03
C VAL A 221 15.09 -16.29 5.45
N THR A 222 14.14 -16.80 6.23
CA THR A 222 13.12 -17.74 5.77
C THR A 222 11.81 -17.02 5.54
N LEU A 223 11.23 -17.16 4.34
CA LEU A 223 9.96 -16.53 3.97
C LEU A 223 8.77 -17.30 4.55
N MET A 224 7.70 -16.57 4.89
CA MET A 224 6.52 -17.11 5.55
C MET A 224 5.78 -18.17 4.71
N GLY A 225 5.33 -19.25 5.36
CA GLY A 225 4.49 -20.27 4.74
C GLY A 225 3.06 -19.77 4.45
N GLN A 226 2.40 -20.39 3.47
CA GLN A 226 1.04 -20.00 3.08
C GLN A 226 0.04 -20.14 4.22
N ASP A 227 0.07 -21.26 4.95
CA ASP A 227 -0.87 -21.52 6.04
C ASP A 227 -0.70 -20.50 7.18
N ASP A 228 0.54 -20.14 7.51
CA ASP A 228 0.83 -19.10 8.49
C ASP A 228 0.30 -17.75 8.02
N TYR A 229 0.51 -17.40 6.74
CA TYR A 229 0.01 -16.15 6.17
C TYR A 229 -1.52 -16.08 6.17
N VAL A 230 -2.21 -17.17 5.79
CA VAL A 230 -3.68 -17.24 5.78
C VAL A 230 -4.22 -17.03 7.19
N ARG A 231 -3.63 -17.70 8.19
CA ARG A 231 -4.00 -17.51 9.60
C ARG A 231 -3.77 -16.07 10.05
N ALA A 232 -2.61 -15.50 9.75
CA ALA A 232 -2.26 -14.13 10.11
C ALA A 232 -3.23 -13.11 9.49
N VAL A 233 -3.59 -13.25 8.21
CA VAL A 233 -4.55 -12.34 7.55
C VAL A 233 -5.93 -12.43 8.22
N VAL A 234 -6.46 -13.62 8.47
CA VAL A 234 -7.77 -13.76 9.11
C VAL A 234 -7.77 -13.12 10.50
N ASP A 235 -6.77 -13.43 11.33
CA ASP A 235 -6.65 -12.88 12.69
C ASP A 235 -6.44 -11.35 12.67
N PHE A 236 -5.66 -10.84 11.71
CA PHE A 236 -5.46 -9.41 11.52
C PHE A 236 -6.78 -8.71 11.18
N LEU A 237 -7.56 -9.28 10.26
CA LEU A 237 -8.84 -8.71 9.83
C LEU A 237 -9.91 -8.79 10.93
N GLU A 238 -9.92 -9.82 11.77
CA GLU A 238 -10.82 -9.88 12.94
C GLU A 238 -10.63 -8.69 13.89
N LEU A 239 -9.44 -8.10 13.93
CA LEU A 239 -9.07 -6.96 14.78
C LEU A 239 -9.30 -5.60 14.12
N LEU A 240 -9.50 -5.55 12.81
CA LEU A 240 -9.82 -4.30 12.11
C LEU A 240 -11.31 -3.99 12.22
N PRO A 241 -11.71 -2.75 12.56
CA PRO A 241 -13.10 -2.34 12.56
C PRO A 241 -13.80 -2.61 11.22
N PRO A 242 -15.10 -2.98 11.23
CA PRO A 242 -15.82 -3.36 10.01
C PRO A 242 -16.00 -2.21 9.01
N ASN A 243 -15.81 -0.96 9.44
CA ASN A 243 -15.82 0.22 8.59
C ASN A 243 -14.48 0.48 7.88
N VAL A 244 -13.39 -0.20 8.25
CA VAL A 244 -12.10 -0.07 7.56
C VAL A 244 -12.16 -0.82 6.24
N VAL A 245 -11.88 -0.14 5.13
CA VAL A 245 -11.87 -0.76 3.80
C VAL A 245 -10.61 -1.61 3.63
N VAL A 246 -10.77 -2.90 3.34
CA VAL A 246 -9.65 -3.76 2.95
C VAL A 246 -9.44 -3.66 1.44
N GLU A 247 -8.45 -2.86 1.02
CA GLU A 247 -8.18 -2.64 -0.40
C GLU A 247 -7.59 -3.87 -1.08
N ARG A 248 -6.80 -4.64 -0.32
CA ARG A 248 -6.03 -5.78 -0.81
C ARG A 248 -5.58 -6.66 0.35
N ILE A 249 -5.53 -7.96 0.11
CA ILE A 249 -5.12 -8.99 1.08
C ILE A 249 -3.83 -9.73 0.70
N SER A 250 -3.28 -9.50 -0.50
CA SER A 250 -2.02 -10.14 -0.95
C SER A 250 -1.39 -9.41 -2.14
N GLY A 251 -0.07 -9.51 -2.25
CA GLY A 251 0.76 -8.98 -3.34
C GLY A 251 1.27 -10.04 -4.28
N ASP A 252 1.70 -9.56 -5.44
CA ASP A 252 2.41 -10.33 -6.44
C ASP A 252 3.54 -9.49 -7.03
N ALA A 253 4.50 -10.20 -7.61
CA ALA A 253 5.42 -9.65 -8.58
C ALA A 253 5.34 -10.49 -9.86
N PRO A 254 5.72 -9.92 -11.01
CA PRO A 254 5.87 -10.70 -12.23
C PRO A 254 6.86 -11.86 -12.01
N PRO A 255 6.62 -13.05 -12.58
CA PRO A 255 7.47 -14.23 -12.37
C PRO A 255 8.96 -13.98 -12.66
N ASP A 256 9.27 -13.14 -13.66
CA ASP A 256 10.66 -12.83 -14.04
C ASP A 256 11.48 -12.16 -12.92
N TYR A 257 10.82 -11.45 -12.02
CA TYR A 257 11.43 -10.77 -10.88
C TYR A 257 11.32 -11.60 -9.58
N PHE A 258 10.49 -12.63 -9.56
CA PHE A 258 10.10 -13.32 -8.34
C PHE A 258 11.18 -14.31 -7.88
N VAL A 259 11.35 -14.42 -6.55
CA VAL A 259 12.23 -15.41 -5.91
C VAL A 259 11.42 -16.36 -5.03
N GLY A 260 10.48 -15.86 -4.24
CA GLY A 260 9.68 -16.70 -3.35
C GLY A 260 8.82 -15.87 -2.39
N PRO A 261 7.92 -16.50 -1.61
CA PRO A 261 7.55 -17.91 -1.68
C PRO A 261 6.50 -18.20 -2.78
N ASP A 262 6.60 -19.34 -3.47
CA ASP A 262 5.84 -19.65 -4.70
C ASP A 262 4.32 -19.44 -4.62
N TRP A 263 3.73 -19.66 -3.46
CA TRP A 263 2.30 -19.48 -3.24
C TRP A 263 1.82 -18.04 -3.55
N CYS A 264 2.71 -17.04 -3.46
CA CYS A 264 2.39 -15.64 -3.79
C CYS A 264 1.98 -15.43 -5.25
N LEU A 265 2.44 -16.29 -6.16
CA LEU A 265 2.12 -16.18 -7.59
C LEU A 265 0.67 -16.54 -7.89
N ASN A 266 -0.03 -17.22 -6.98
CA ASN A 266 -1.42 -17.64 -7.16
C ASN A 266 -2.39 -16.89 -6.24
N LYS A 267 -2.59 -15.60 -6.52
CA LYS A 267 -3.54 -14.74 -5.78
C LYS A 267 -4.94 -15.33 -5.63
N GLY A 268 -5.43 -16.00 -6.67
CA GLY A 268 -6.76 -16.63 -6.65
C GLY A 268 -6.85 -17.76 -5.62
N ALA A 269 -5.80 -18.58 -5.51
CA ALA A 269 -5.72 -19.63 -4.49
C ALA A 269 -5.61 -19.03 -3.09
N VAL A 270 -4.70 -18.07 -2.86
CA VAL A 270 -4.55 -17.41 -1.55
C VAL A 270 -5.87 -16.80 -1.07
N LYS A 271 -6.61 -16.12 -1.94
CA LYS A 271 -7.93 -15.58 -1.58
C LYS A 271 -8.91 -16.69 -1.17
N ARG A 272 -8.97 -17.80 -1.92
CA ARG A 272 -9.87 -18.92 -1.60
C ARG A 272 -9.54 -19.55 -0.25
N GLU A 273 -8.26 -19.71 0.08
CA GLU A 273 -7.84 -20.22 1.39
C GLU A 273 -8.24 -19.27 2.52
N ILE A 274 -8.09 -17.96 2.32
CA ILE A 274 -8.56 -16.96 3.30
C ILE A 274 -10.09 -17.02 3.47
N ASP A 275 -10.84 -17.08 2.37
CA ASP A 275 -12.31 -17.22 2.40
C ASP A 275 -12.73 -18.53 3.11
N ALA A 276 -12.02 -19.64 2.83
CA ALA A 276 -12.26 -20.93 3.47
C ALA A 276 -11.93 -20.90 4.96
N GLU A 277 -10.88 -20.20 5.36
CA GLU A 277 -10.49 -20.04 6.76
C GLU A 277 -11.50 -19.20 7.54
N PHE A 278 -12.02 -18.12 6.93
CA PHE A 278 -13.15 -17.37 7.48
C PHE A 278 -14.36 -18.28 7.72
N ALA A 279 -14.75 -19.07 6.73
CA ALA A 279 -15.88 -19.99 6.82
C ALA A 279 -15.65 -21.09 7.87
N ARG A 280 -14.45 -21.68 7.92
CA ARG A 280 -14.09 -22.75 8.88
C ARG A 280 -14.19 -22.28 10.33
N ARG A 281 -13.85 -21.03 10.61
CA ARG A 281 -13.89 -20.43 11.94
C ARG A 281 -15.20 -19.70 12.26
N ASP A 282 -16.13 -19.66 11.30
CA ASP A 282 -17.35 -18.86 11.36
C ASP A 282 -17.05 -17.39 11.73
N THR A 283 -16.05 -16.78 11.09
CA THR A 283 -15.53 -15.46 11.46
C THR A 283 -15.58 -14.44 10.33
N TRP A 284 -15.34 -13.17 10.63
CA TRP A 284 -15.38 -12.05 9.68
C TRP A 284 -14.54 -10.88 10.18
N GLN A 285 -14.27 -9.92 9.29
CA GLN A 285 -13.57 -8.69 9.65
C GLN A 285 -14.26 -7.97 10.82
N GLY A 286 -13.50 -7.63 11.85
CA GLY A 286 -14.01 -6.92 13.01
C GLY A 286 -14.73 -7.77 14.05
N LYS A 287 -14.77 -9.10 13.90
CA LYS A 287 -15.40 -9.98 14.91
C LYS A 287 -14.77 -9.86 16.30
N ALA A 288 -13.46 -9.59 16.38
CA ALA A 288 -12.72 -9.46 17.63
C ALA A 288 -12.54 -7.99 18.08
N VAL A 289 -13.17 -7.03 17.39
CA VAL A 289 -13.16 -5.63 17.81
C VAL A 289 -14.01 -5.51 19.07
N GLN A 290 -13.38 -5.15 20.18
CA GLN A 290 -14.11 -4.86 21.40
C GLN A 290 -15.00 -3.62 21.18
N PRO A 291 -16.26 -3.63 21.65
CA PRO A 291 -17.08 -2.43 21.65
C PRO A 291 -16.30 -1.34 22.39
N SER A 292 -16.09 -0.19 21.75
CA SER A 292 -15.50 0.94 22.46
C SER A 292 -16.37 1.23 23.68
N ALA A 293 -15.78 1.17 24.87
CA ALA A 293 -16.42 1.75 26.05
C ALA A 293 -16.68 3.21 25.69
N SER A 294 -17.96 3.54 25.55
CA SER A 294 -18.40 4.88 25.19
C SER A 294 -17.81 5.86 26.20
N MET A 295 -17.00 6.81 25.73
CA MET A 295 -16.67 8.02 26.49
C MET A 295 -17.77 9.04 26.29
#